data_AF-A0A4Y2RK58-F1
#
_entry.id   AF-A0A4Y2RK58-F1
#
_cell.length_a   1.000
_cell.length_b   1.000
_cell.length_c   1.000
_cell.angle_alpha   90.00
_cell.angle_beta   90.00
_cell.angle_gamma   90.00
#
_symmetry.space_group_name_H-M   'P 1'
#
loop_
_entity.id
_entity.type
_entity.pdbx_description
1 polymer ?
#
loop_
_entity_poly.entity_id
_entity_poly.type
_entity_poly.pdbx_seq_one_letter_code
_entity_poly.pdbx_strand_id
1 'polypeptide(L)'
;MVKNHKIRSSRTRSVLVAEERDYMTVKVLPPNTTSKLQPLDQGIIRSFKVVYGAQIMRRLLDSTGEGKPCSSINILQQLIRMADYAWRNVAETTIKNCLIEAGFSENKNF
;
A
#
# COMPACT_ATOMS: atom_id res chain seq x y z
N MET A 1 33.59 12.56 10.46
CA MET A 1 34.57 11.51 10.09
C MET A 1 33.80 10.23 9.81
N VAL A 2 33.52 9.92 8.55
CA VAL A 2 32.67 8.79 8.13
C VAL A 2 33.50 7.51 8.23
N LYS A 3 33.09 6.57 9.08
CA LYS A 3 33.74 5.26 9.17
C LYS A 3 33.19 4.36 8.06
N ASN A 4 33.98 4.14 7.02
CA ASN A 4 33.67 3.16 5.97
C ASN A 4 34.00 1.76 6.47
N HIS A 5 32.98 0.93 6.73
CA HIS A 5 33.17 -0.51 6.88
C HIS A 5 32.69 -1.21 5.60
N LYS A 6 33.62 -1.87 4.92
CA LYS A 6 33.40 -2.56 3.65
C LYS A 6 32.80 -3.94 3.93
N ILE A 7 31.52 -4.14 3.62
CA ILE A 7 30.93 -5.49 3.58
C ILE A 7 30.89 -5.96 2.13
N ARG A 8 31.45 -7.16 1.90
CA ARG A 8 31.70 -7.81 0.62
C ARG A 8 30.46 -8.60 0.17
N SER A 9 30.08 -8.41 -1.10
CA SER A 9 29.41 -9.36 -2.00
C SER A 9 28.05 -9.96 -1.59
N SER A 10 26.96 -9.42 -2.17
CA SER A 10 25.93 -10.14 -2.95
C SER A 10 24.76 -9.20 -3.23
N ARG A 11 24.53 -8.84 -4.51
CA ARG A 11 23.31 -8.18 -5.09
C ARG A 11 22.42 -7.45 -4.06
N THR A 12 22.95 -6.44 -3.38
CA THR A 12 22.23 -5.82 -2.26
C THR A 12 21.34 -4.70 -2.78
N ARG A 13 20.03 -4.91 -2.72
CA ARG A 13 19.00 -3.87 -2.80
C ARG A 13 19.14 -3.00 -1.53
N SER A 14 20.17 -2.16 -1.48
CA SER A 14 20.59 -1.51 -0.24
C SER A 14 19.68 -0.34 0.09
N VAL A 15 18.85 -0.53 1.11
CA VAL A 15 18.10 0.54 1.77
C VAL A 15 19.02 1.19 2.80
N LEU A 16 19.25 2.50 2.69
CA LEU A 16 20.14 3.22 3.60
C LEU A 16 19.41 3.51 4.92
N VAL A 17 20.06 3.26 6.05
CA VAL A 17 19.56 3.67 7.36
C VAL A 17 19.90 5.14 7.54
N ALA A 18 18.88 5.99 7.70
CA ALA A 18 19.09 7.43 7.79
C ALA A 18 19.12 7.93 9.24
N GLU A 19 18.38 7.29 10.13
CA GLU A 19 18.37 7.64 11.56
C GLU A 19 17.83 6.45 12.40
N GLU A 20 18.51 6.16 13.50
CA GLU A 20 18.06 5.22 14.53
C GLU A 20 17.60 6.06 15.74
N ARG A 21 16.29 6.02 16.03
CA ARG A 21 15.68 6.58 17.25
C ARG A 21 15.51 5.45 18.26
N ASP A 22 15.40 5.79 19.54
CA ASP A 22 15.30 4.83 20.66
C ASP A 22 14.23 3.72 20.50
N TYR A 23 13.25 3.90 19.61
CA TYR A 23 12.19 2.94 19.32
C TYR A 23 11.86 2.76 17.83
N MET A 24 12.58 3.42 16.91
CA MET A 24 12.23 3.40 15.48
C MET A 24 13.44 3.62 14.58
N THR A 25 13.57 2.79 13.55
CA THR A 25 14.56 2.97 12.49
C THR A 25 13.90 3.57 11.26
N VAL A 26 14.40 4.72 10.80
CA VAL A 26 13.97 5.32 9.54
C VAL A 26 14.92 4.88 8.42
N LYS A 27 14.32 4.37 7.35
CA LYS A 27 15.00 3.88 6.16
C LYS A 27 14.75 4.84 4.99
N VAL A 28 15.80 5.33 4.36
CA VAL A 28 15.70 6.17 3.16
C VAL A 28 15.88 5.30 1.93
N LEU A 29 14.94 5.47 1.00
CA LEU A 29 14.95 4.78 -0.28
C LEU A 29 15.85 5.53 -1.26
N PRO A 30 16.60 4.83 -2.12
CA PRO A 30 17.31 5.46 -3.23
C PRO A 30 16.34 6.24 -4.14
N PRO A 31 16.81 7.30 -4.81
CA PRO A 31 15.97 8.07 -5.73
C PRO A 31 15.36 7.16 -6.82
N ASN A 32 14.13 7.47 -7.24
CA ASN A 32 13.40 6.76 -8.29
C ASN A 32 13.13 5.26 -8.03
N THR A 33 13.13 4.84 -6.77
CA THR A 33 12.86 3.44 -6.40
C THR A 33 11.54 3.23 -5.67
N THR A 34 10.74 4.28 -5.50
CA THR A 34 9.44 4.26 -4.79
C THR A 34 8.56 3.09 -5.22
N SER A 35 8.30 2.96 -6.54
CA SER A 35 7.47 1.89 -7.09
C SER A 35 8.00 0.49 -6.81
N LYS A 36 9.32 0.33 -6.63
CA LYS A 36 9.97 -0.96 -6.37
C LYS A 36 10.12 -1.25 -4.88
N LEU A 37 10.34 -0.25 -4.04
CA LEU A 37 10.72 -0.47 -2.65
C LEU A 37 9.61 -0.14 -1.66
N GLN A 38 8.56 0.57 -2.06
CA GLN A 38 7.43 0.85 -1.19
C GLN A 38 6.38 -0.25 -1.31
N PRO A 39 6.05 -0.98 -0.21
CA PRO A 39 5.03 -2.02 -0.23
C PRO A 39 3.66 -1.54 -0.71
N LEU A 40 3.32 -0.27 -0.44
CA LEU A 40 2.07 0.33 -0.88
C LEU A 40 1.93 0.35 -2.42
N ASP A 41 3.04 0.65 -3.10
CA ASP A 41 3.11 0.70 -4.56
C ASP A 41 3.28 -0.68 -5.21
N GLN A 42 3.64 -1.72 -4.43
CA GLN A 42 3.74 -3.11 -4.91
C GLN A 42 2.39 -3.78 -5.20
N GLY A 43 1.27 -3.10 -4.96
CA GLY A 43 -0.05 -3.60 -5.33
C GLY A 43 -1.14 -3.35 -4.30
N ILE A 44 -0.79 -2.95 -3.07
CA ILE A 44 -1.77 -2.63 -2.02
C ILE A 44 -2.68 -1.48 -2.46
N ILE A 45 -2.11 -0.37 -2.96
CA ILE A 45 -2.90 0.77 -3.46
C ILE A 45 -3.78 0.35 -4.64
N ARG A 46 -3.26 -0.49 -5.54
CA ARG A 46 -4.03 -1.00 -6.68
C ARG A 46 -5.23 -1.83 -6.20
N SER A 47 -5.00 -2.78 -5.29
CA SER A 47 -6.05 -3.63 -4.73
C SER A 47 -7.13 -2.80 -4.04
N PHE A 48 -6.72 -1.83 -3.22
CA PHE A 48 -7.63 -0.90 -2.57
C PHE A 48 -8.48 -0.12 -3.60
N LYS A 49 -7.84 0.48 -4.61
CA LYS A 49 -8.54 1.28 -5.64
C LYS A 49 -9.55 0.46 -6.44
N VAL A 50 -9.25 -0.82 -6.73
CA VAL A 50 -10.18 -1.71 -7.43
C VAL A 50 -11.46 -1.91 -6.59
N VAL A 51 -11.32 -2.26 -5.31
CA VAL A 51 -12.48 -2.48 -4.43
C VAL A 51 -13.26 -1.19 -4.22
N TYR A 52 -12.56 -0.08 -3.96
CA TYR A 52 -13.17 1.23 -3.78
C TYR A 52 -13.93 1.68 -5.04
N GLY A 53 -13.33 1.53 -6.22
CA GLY A 53 -13.97 1.84 -7.50
C GLY A 53 -15.22 1.00 -7.76
N ALA A 54 -15.20 -0.28 -7.42
CA ALA A 54 -16.37 -1.16 -7.52
C ALA A 54 -17.53 -0.67 -6.63
N GLN A 55 -17.24 -0.18 -5.41
CA GLN A 55 -18.26 0.41 -4.53
C GLN A 55 -18.89 1.68 -5.11
N ILE A 56 -18.10 2.54 -5.74
CA ILE A 56 -18.61 3.72 -6.43
C ILE A 56 -19.52 3.31 -7.59
N MET A 57 -19.07 2.39 -8.45
CA MET A 57 -19.85 1.94 -9.61
C MET A 57 -21.18 1.30 -9.20
N ARG A 58 -21.18 0.45 -8.17
CA ARG A 58 -22.40 -0.16 -7.66
C ARG A 58 -23.41 0.90 -7.21
N ARG A 59 -22.98 1.92 -6.48
CA ARG A 59 -23.87 3.03 -6.06
C ARG A 59 -24.43 3.83 -7.22
N LEU A 60 -23.61 4.09 -8.24
CA LEU A 60 -24.06 4.78 -9.45
C LEU A 60 -25.15 3.98 -10.17
N LEU A 61 -24.95 2.67 -10.30
CA LEU A 61 -25.92 1.76 -10.89
C LEU A 61 -27.22 1.68 -10.06
N ASP A 62 -27.10 1.53 -8.74
CA ASP A 62 -28.26 1.48 -7.83
C ASP A 62 -29.10 2.76 -7.95
N SER A 63 -28.46 3.93 -8.02
CA SER A 63 -29.17 5.20 -8.21
C SER A 63 -29.90 5.29 -9.54
N THR A 64 -29.30 4.77 -10.61
CA THR A 64 -29.86 4.77 -11.96
C THR A 64 -31.06 3.81 -12.06
N GLY A 65 -30.95 2.62 -11.44
CA GLY A 65 -32.02 1.62 -11.42
C GLY A 65 -33.26 2.07 -10.66
N GLU A 66 -33.10 2.91 -9.63
CA GLU A 66 -34.23 3.45 -8.85
C GLU A 66 -34.87 4.70 -9.47
N GLY A 67 -34.39 5.17 -10.63
CA GLY A 67 -34.87 6.40 -11.28
C GLY A 67 -34.63 7.66 -10.44
N LYS A 68 -33.80 7.57 -9.39
CA LYS A 68 -33.44 8.69 -8.53
C LYS A 68 -32.22 9.38 -9.11
N PRO A 69 -32.15 10.73 -9.07
CA PRO A 69 -30.87 11.40 -9.33
C PRO A 69 -29.85 10.80 -8.37
N CYS A 70 -28.63 10.54 -8.85
CA CYS A 70 -27.52 10.13 -7.99
C CYS A 70 -27.41 11.18 -6.89
N SER A 71 -27.99 10.88 -5.72
CA SER A 71 -28.04 11.82 -4.61
C SER A 71 -26.60 12.21 -4.34
N SER A 72 -26.36 13.50 -4.12
CA SER A 72 -25.03 14.01 -3.79
C SER A 72 -24.49 13.06 -2.72
N ILE A 73 -23.43 12.33 -3.05
CA ILE A 73 -22.81 11.42 -2.10
C ILE A 73 -22.56 12.31 -0.89
N ASN A 74 -23.16 12.02 0.27
CA ASN A 74 -22.79 12.72 1.49
C ASN A 74 -21.32 12.34 1.74
N ILE A 75 -20.44 13.20 1.21
CA ILE A 75 -19.07 12.85 0.82
C ILE A 75 -18.32 12.35 2.03
N LEU A 76 -18.51 13.01 3.17
CA LEU A 76 -17.83 12.64 4.41
C LEU A 76 -18.23 11.24 4.87
N GLN A 77 -19.50 11.01 5.18
CA GLN A 77 -19.91 9.76 5.82
C GLN A 77 -19.78 8.56 4.88
N GLN A 78 -20.09 8.75 3.59
CA GLN A 78 -20.15 7.65 2.64
C GLN A 78 -18.79 7.29 2.05
N LEU A 79 -17.93 8.27 1.74
CA LEU A 79 -16.59 7.95 1.24
C LEU A 79 -15.74 7.28 2.31
N ILE A 80 -15.82 7.72 3.57
CA ILE A 80 -15.10 7.10 4.68
C ILE A 80 -15.51 5.63 4.85
N ARG A 81 -16.82 5.32 4.79
CA ARG A 81 -17.31 3.93 4.87
C ARG A 81 -16.84 3.08 3.70
N MET A 82 -16.79 3.64 2.48
CA MET A 82 -16.29 2.91 1.31
C MET A 82 -14.78 2.68 1.39
N ALA A 83 -14.01 3.64 1.91
CA ALA A 83 -12.58 3.49 2.15
C ALA A 83 -12.31 2.41 3.21
N ASP A 84 -13.01 2.43 4.34
CA ASP A 84 -12.90 1.38 5.37
C ASP A 84 -13.26 0.00 4.78
N TYR A 85 -14.36 -0.09 4.05
CA TYR A 85 -14.74 -1.33 3.35
C TYR A 85 -13.65 -1.79 2.38
N ALA A 86 -13.13 -0.91 1.53
CA ALA A 86 -12.10 -1.25 0.55
C ALA A 86 -10.81 -1.71 1.22
N TRP A 87 -10.40 -1.07 2.33
CA TRP A 87 -9.23 -1.46 3.10
C TRP A 87 -9.38 -2.85 3.72
N ARG A 88 -10.53 -3.13 4.37
CA ARG A 88 -10.84 -4.45 4.96
C ARG A 88 -10.90 -5.58 3.92
N ASN A 89 -11.13 -5.25 2.66
CA ASN A 89 -11.21 -6.21 1.55
C ASN A 89 -9.91 -6.30 0.74
N VAL A 90 -8.84 -5.61 1.14
CA VAL A 90 -7.50 -5.92 0.62
C VAL A 90 -7.08 -7.27 1.22
N ALA A 91 -6.86 -8.26 0.37
CA ALA A 91 -6.49 -9.60 0.83
C ALA A 91 -5.16 -9.56 1.61
N GLU A 92 -5.12 -10.28 2.74
CA GLU A 92 -3.91 -10.38 3.57
C GLU A 92 -2.74 -10.99 2.78
N THR A 93 -3.03 -11.93 1.87
CA THR A 93 -2.04 -12.50 0.95
C THR A 93 -1.44 -11.45 0.01
N THR A 94 -2.25 -10.51 -0.49
CA THR A 94 -1.75 -9.37 -1.28
C THR A 94 -0.79 -8.52 -0.46
N ILE A 95 -1.14 -8.19 0.80
CA ILE A 95 -0.28 -7.40 1.69
C ILE A 95 1.04 -8.13 1.96
N LYS A 96 0.98 -9.43 2.31
CA LYS A 96 2.15 -10.27 2.54
C LYS A 96 3.07 -10.31 1.33
N ASN A 97 2.52 -10.59 0.14
CA ASN A 97 3.29 -10.64 -1.09
C ASN A 97 3.93 -9.29 -1.41
N CYS A 98 3.21 -8.18 -1.24
CA CYS A 98 3.75 -6.84 -1.45
C CYS A 98 4.92 -6.51 -0.50
N LEU A 99 4.84 -6.95 0.76
CA LEU A 99 5.93 -6.78 1.73
C LEU A 99 7.15 -7.63 1.35
N ILE A 100 6.95 -8.86 0.89
CA ILE A 100 8.04 -9.73 0.40
C ILE A 100 8.71 -9.10 -0.83
N GLU A 101 7.92 -8.67 -1.82
CA GLU A 101 8.44 -8.04 -3.05
C GLU A 101 9.19 -6.72 -2.77
N ALA A 102 8.77 -5.97 -1.76
CA ALA A 102 9.47 -4.76 -1.30
C ALA A 102 10.72 -5.07 -0.44
N GLY A 103 10.92 -6.32 0.00
CA GLY A 103 12.06 -6.77 0.81
C GLY A 103 11.89 -6.57 2.32
N PHE A 104 10.66 -6.46 2.81
CA PHE A 104 10.33 -6.28 4.23
C PHE A 104 9.92 -7.57 4.94
N SER A 105 9.74 -8.67 4.19
CA SER A 105 9.39 -9.98 4.74
C SER A 105 10.00 -11.09 3.90
N GLU A 106 10.01 -12.29 4.44
CA GLU A 106 10.49 -13.51 3.78
C GLU A 106 9.34 -14.48 3.59
N ASN A 107 9.37 -15.25 2.50
CA ASN A 107 8.37 -16.27 2.24
C ASN A 107 8.64 -17.49 3.14
N LYS A 108 8.07 -17.49 4.34
CA LYS A 108 8.14 -18.63 5.26
C LYS A 108 7.00 -19.60 4.90
N ASN A 109 7.35 -20.68 4.22
CA ASN A 109 6.45 -21.83 4.07
C ASN A 109 6.33 -22.51 5.43
N PHE A 110 5.13 -22.51 6.02
CA PHE A 110 4.79 -23.34 7.17
C PHE A 110 4.18 -24.66 6.69
#